data_AF-A0A4Y2U8D8-F1
#
_entry.id   AF-A0A4Y2U8D8-F1
#
_cell.length_a   1.000
_cell.length_b   1.000
_cell.length_c   1.000
_cell.angle_alpha   90.00
_cell.angle_beta   90.00
_cell.angle_gamma   90.00
#
_symmetry.space_group_name_H-M   'P 1'
#
loop_
_entity.id
_entity.type
_entity.pdbx_description
1 polymer ?
#
loop_
_entity_poly.entity_id
_entity_poly.type
_entity_poly.pdbx_seq_one_letter_code
_entity_poly.pdbx_strand_id
1 'polypeptide(L)'
;MTLECNFRQAVRWNGESPSMYCRIGNIRLPLLQAPPEPLYTLLTANCSDAVHFQDNVRKYNACFQMTSFGSTKEIKAGFMPTFKVQGQVYHRIGSLQPLWNEEPKFLQIYFVGD
;
A
#
# COMPACT_ATOMS: atom_id res chain seq x y z
N MET A 1 0.42 4.09 25.97
CA MET A 1 -0.59 4.65 25.06
C MET A 1 -1.36 5.65 25.89
N THR A 2 -1.01 6.94 25.87
CA THR A 2 -1.17 7.68 27.13
C THR A 2 -1.56 9.13 27.07
N LEU A 3 -1.85 9.73 25.92
CA LEU A 3 -2.53 11.03 25.91
C LEU A 3 -3.47 11.13 24.70
N GLU A 4 -4.76 11.19 25.00
CA GLU A 4 -5.80 11.59 24.05
C GLU A 4 -5.76 13.11 23.94
N CYS A 5 -5.84 13.63 22.73
CA CYS A 5 -6.00 15.06 22.61
C CYS A 5 -7.42 15.51 22.89
N ASN A 6 -7.50 16.62 23.63
CA ASN A 6 -8.70 17.35 24.01
C ASN A 6 -9.64 17.69 22.86
N PHE A 7 -9.17 17.70 21.61
CA PHE A 7 -10.01 18.04 20.46
C PHE A 7 -10.72 16.84 19.85
N ARG A 8 -10.10 15.65 19.79
CA ARG A 8 -10.49 14.59 18.83
C ARG A 8 -10.11 13.14 19.16
N GLN A 9 -9.70 12.80 20.39
CA GLN A 9 -9.37 11.42 20.82
C GLN A 9 -8.22 10.70 20.10
N ALA A 10 -7.63 11.25 19.03
CA ALA A 10 -6.41 10.62 18.50
C ALA A 10 -5.33 10.57 19.60
N VAL A 11 -4.53 9.52 19.54
CA VAL A 11 -3.61 9.14 20.61
C VAL A 11 -2.19 9.47 20.19
N ARG A 12 -1.38 9.97 21.13
CA ARG A 12 0.06 10.19 20.92
C ARG A 12 0.92 9.18 21.67
N TRP A 13 2.14 9.00 21.16
CA TRP A 13 3.20 8.29 21.87
C TRP A 13 3.88 9.23 22.88
N ASN A 14 4.46 8.67 23.94
CA ASN A 14 5.18 9.47 24.93
C ASN A 14 6.44 10.06 24.28
N GLY A 15 6.59 11.40 24.34
CA GLY A 15 7.74 12.12 23.76
C GLY A 15 7.45 12.84 22.44
N GLU A 16 6.28 12.65 21.83
CA GLU A 16 5.93 13.35 20.59
C GLU A 16 5.57 14.82 20.81
N SER A 17 6.04 15.69 19.90
CA SER A 17 5.73 17.12 19.94
C SER A 17 4.22 17.38 19.84
N PRO A 18 3.66 18.33 20.59
CA PRO A 18 2.24 18.68 20.48
C PRO A 18 1.79 19.09 19.07
N SER A 19 2.70 19.63 18.25
CA SER A 19 2.43 20.03 16.87
C SER A 19 2.21 18.87 15.89
N MET A 20 2.69 17.66 16.20
CA MET A 20 2.42 16.47 15.36
C MET A 20 0.98 15.97 15.51
N TYR A 21 0.26 16.45 16.54
CA TYR A 21 -1.11 16.07 16.80
C TYR A 21 -2.12 17.04 16.18
N CYS A 22 -2.88 16.62 15.17
CA CYS A 22 -3.94 17.41 14.50
C CYS A 22 -3.56 18.87 14.18
N ARG A 23 -2.26 19.19 14.16
CA ARG A 23 -1.71 20.54 14.13
C ARG A 23 -2.42 21.50 15.11
N ILE A 24 -2.61 21.07 16.36
CA ILE A 24 -3.34 21.84 17.41
C ILE A 24 -4.80 22.12 16.98
N GLY A 25 -5.47 21.11 16.41
CA GLY A 25 -6.88 21.23 15.98
C GLY A 25 -7.09 21.82 14.59
N ASN A 26 -6.03 22.25 13.89
CA ASN A 26 -6.13 22.81 12.54
C ASN A 26 -6.42 21.77 11.44
N ILE A 27 -6.15 20.49 11.68
CA ILE A 27 -6.39 19.42 10.70
C ILE A 27 -7.56 18.55 11.18
N ARG A 28 -8.60 18.48 10.35
CA ARG A 28 -9.76 17.58 10.53
C ARG A 28 -9.57 16.35 9.65
N LEU A 29 -9.07 15.27 10.24
CA LEU A 29 -9.11 13.96 9.58
C LEU A 29 -10.52 13.37 9.71
N PRO A 30 -11.07 12.74 8.65
CA PRO A 30 -12.28 11.94 8.77
C PRO A 30 -12.03 10.75 9.71
N LEU A 31 -13.09 10.25 10.34
CA LEU A 31 -13.01 8.99 11.07
C LEU A 31 -12.64 7.88 10.08
N LEU A 32 -11.76 6.98 10.51
CA LEU A 32 -11.45 5.77 9.75
C LEU A 32 -12.74 4.98 9.58
N GLN A 33 -13.16 4.81 8.33
CA GLN A 33 -14.27 3.94 8.00
C GLN A 33 -13.85 2.49 8.19
N ALA A 34 -14.79 1.64 8.60
CA ALA A 34 -14.57 0.22 8.64
C ALA A 34 -14.22 -0.30 7.23
N PRO A 35 -13.24 -1.21 7.10
CA PRO A 35 -12.99 -1.90 5.85
C PRO A 35 -14.26 -2.59 5.31
N PRO A 36 -14.41 -2.76 3.99
CA PRO A 36 -15.50 -3.56 3.43
C PRO A 36 -15.31 -5.05 3.76
N GLU A 37 -16.38 -5.84 3.72
CA GLU A 37 -16.27 -7.31 3.78
C GLU A 37 -15.69 -7.88 2.47
N PRO A 38 -14.91 -8.98 2.51
CA PRO A 38 -14.60 -9.82 3.68
C PRO A 38 -13.46 -9.30 4.58
N LEU A 39 -12.86 -8.15 4.24
CA LEU A 39 -11.64 -7.65 4.89
C LEU A 39 -11.88 -7.27 6.36
N TYR A 40 -13.06 -6.75 6.70
CA TYR A 40 -13.43 -6.44 8.08
C TYR A 40 -13.42 -7.70 8.97
N THR A 41 -14.08 -8.77 8.53
CA THR A 41 -14.08 -10.06 9.25
C THR A 41 -12.67 -10.62 9.36
N LEU A 42 -11.88 -10.61 8.28
CA LEU A 42 -10.50 -11.10 8.30
C LEU A 42 -9.60 -10.31 9.28
N LEU A 43 -9.83 -9.00 9.45
CA LEU A 43 -9.03 -8.16 10.34
C LEU A 43 -9.46 -8.19 11.81
N THR A 44 -10.71 -8.56 12.11
CA THR A 44 -11.27 -8.39 13.46
C THR A 44 -11.77 -9.68 14.11
N ALA A 45 -12.11 -10.71 13.34
CA ALA A 45 -12.65 -11.95 13.88
C ALA A 45 -11.54 -12.84 14.45
N ASN A 46 -11.95 -13.82 15.27
CA ASN A 46 -11.08 -14.83 15.89
C ASN A 46 -11.29 -16.23 15.29
N CYS A 47 -11.87 -16.33 14.08
CA CYS A 47 -11.98 -17.60 13.38
C CYS A 47 -10.62 -18.00 12.77
N SER A 48 -10.47 -19.28 12.41
CA SER A 48 -9.23 -19.82 11.85
C SER A 48 -8.71 -19.00 10.65
N ASP A 49 -9.61 -18.61 9.74
CA ASP A 49 -9.25 -17.86 8.54
C ASP A 49 -8.77 -16.45 8.86
N ALA A 50 -9.42 -15.77 9.81
CA ALA A 50 -9.03 -14.43 10.25
C ALA A 50 -7.67 -14.45 10.97
N VAL A 51 -7.43 -15.43 11.84
CA VAL A 51 -6.12 -15.60 12.50
C VAL A 51 -5.03 -15.87 11.47
N HIS A 52 -5.26 -16.80 10.54
CA HIS A 52 -4.31 -17.08 9.46
C HIS A 52 -4.03 -15.84 8.61
N PHE A 53 -5.07 -15.06 8.26
CA PHE A 53 -4.92 -13.82 7.52
C PHE A 53 -4.10 -12.78 8.28
N GLN A 54 -4.39 -12.54 9.55
CA GLN A 54 -3.68 -11.57 10.39
C GLN A 54 -2.20 -11.94 10.55
N ASP A 55 -1.90 -13.23 10.79
CA ASP A 55 -0.52 -13.73 10.91
C ASP A 55 0.27 -13.60 9.61
N ASN A 56 -0.41 -13.68 8.46
CA ASN A 56 0.21 -13.67 7.14
C ASN A 56 -0.07 -12.41 6.32
N VAL A 57 -0.68 -11.37 6.90
CA VAL A 57 -1.17 -10.18 6.15
C VAL A 57 -0.07 -9.51 5.34
N ARG A 58 1.17 -9.51 5.86
CA ARG A 58 2.34 -9.00 5.12
C ARG A 58 2.66 -9.83 3.88
N LYS A 59 2.53 -11.15 3.95
CA LYS A 59 2.75 -12.04 2.80
C LYS A 59 1.67 -11.84 1.75
N TYR A 60 0.40 -11.76 2.17
CA TYR A 60 -0.70 -11.42 1.26
C TYR A 60 -0.44 -10.08 0.55
N ASN A 61 -0.09 -9.03 1.29
CA ASN A 61 0.24 -7.73 0.68
C ASN A 61 1.49 -7.80 -0.20
N ALA A 62 2.50 -8.59 0.17
CA ALA A 62 3.71 -8.77 -0.63
C ALA A 62 3.47 -9.53 -1.94
N CYS A 63 2.49 -10.44 -1.99
CA CYS A 63 2.07 -11.07 -3.25
C CYS A 63 1.57 -10.03 -4.27
N PHE A 64 1.01 -8.91 -3.79
CA PHE A 64 0.61 -7.78 -4.64
C PHE A 64 1.72 -6.74 -4.87
N GLN A 65 2.92 -6.94 -4.30
CA GLN A 65 4.10 -6.08 -4.50
C GLN A 65 4.94 -6.49 -5.72
N MET A 66 4.31 -7.00 -6.78
CA MET A 66 5.02 -7.36 -8.01
C MET A 66 5.55 -6.11 -8.71
N THR A 67 6.85 -5.83 -8.60
CA THR A 67 7.47 -4.72 -9.33
C THR A 67 8.08 -5.23 -10.63
N SER A 68 7.43 -4.93 -11.76
CA SER A 68 7.98 -5.17 -13.09
C SER A 68 8.86 -4.00 -13.53
N PHE A 69 10.01 -4.29 -14.13
CA PHE A 69 10.84 -3.28 -14.79
C PHE A 69 10.54 -3.23 -16.29
N GLY A 70 10.24 -2.04 -16.80
CA GLY A 70 10.25 -1.77 -18.24
C GLY A 70 11.59 -1.20 -18.67
N SER A 71 12.15 -1.67 -19.78
CA SER A 71 13.35 -1.09 -20.39
C SER A 71 13.18 -1.06 -21.92
N THR A 72 13.43 0.10 -22.54
CA THR A 72 13.59 0.22 -23.99
C THR A 72 14.93 -0.41 -24.35
N LYS A 73 14.89 -1.62 -24.87
CA LYS A 73 16.06 -2.44 -25.17
C LYS A 73 16.90 -1.78 -26.28
N GLU A 74 17.95 -1.04 -25.95
CA GLU A 74 19.00 -0.71 -26.93
C GLU A 74 19.93 -1.91 -27.08
N ILE A 75 19.72 -2.70 -28.13
CA ILE A 75 20.63 -3.79 -28.51
C ILE A 75 21.77 -3.15 -29.31
N LYS A 76 22.92 -2.88 -28.67
CA LYS A 76 24.16 -2.54 -29.38
C LYS A 76 24.95 -3.82 -29.67
N ALA A 77 25.30 -4.03 -30.94
CA ALA A 77 26.10 -5.19 -31.35
C ALA A 77 27.44 -5.20 -30.60
N GLY A 78 27.80 -6.35 -30.01
CA GLY A 78 29.09 -6.56 -29.33
C GLY A 78 29.12 -6.30 -27.83
N PHE A 79 28.01 -5.91 -27.18
CA PHE A 79 27.94 -5.71 -25.73
C PHE A 79 26.80 -6.50 -25.08
N MET A 80 27.10 -7.12 -23.94
CA MET A 80 26.14 -7.90 -23.15
C MET A 80 25.08 -6.96 -22.56
N PRO A 81 23.76 -7.12 -22.85
CA PRO A 81 22.74 -6.20 -22.39
C PRO A 81 22.39 -6.51 -20.93
N THR A 82 23.29 -6.20 -20.00
CA THR A 82 23.03 -6.33 -18.57
C THR A 82 22.62 -4.96 -18.04
N PHE A 83 21.32 -4.72 -17.85
CA PHE A 83 20.90 -3.58 -17.04
C PHE A 83 21.17 -3.95 -15.57
N LYS A 84 21.84 -3.06 -14.83
CA LYS A 84 22.15 -3.24 -13.42
C LYS A 84 21.30 -2.28 -12.61
N VAL A 85 20.48 -2.81 -11.70
CA VAL A 85 19.70 -2.03 -10.74
C VAL A 85 20.42 -2.07 -9.39
N GLN A 86 20.58 -0.92 -8.74
CA GLN A 86 21.19 -0.80 -7.42
C GLN A 86 20.25 -0.02 -6.49
N GLY A 87 20.10 -0.49 -5.25
CA GLY A 87 19.24 0.12 -4.24
C GLY A 87 17.90 -0.60 -4.06
N GLN A 88 17.02 0.01 -3.25
CA GLN A 88 15.68 -0.53 -2.99
C GLN A 88 14.76 -0.20 -4.16
N VAL A 89 14.06 -1.21 -4.65
CA VAL A 89 13.08 -1.10 -5.72
C VAL A 89 11.72 -0.84 -5.10
N TYR A 90 11.04 0.20 -5.57
CA TYR A 90 9.69 0.53 -5.13
C TYR A 90 8.73 0.34 -6.29
N HIS A 91 7.54 -0.20 -5.98
CA HIS A 91 6.46 -0.27 -6.94
C HIS A 91 5.93 1.14 -7.23
N ARG A 92 6.01 1.59 -8.48
CA ARG A 92 5.27 2.76 -8.93
C ARG A 92 3.98 2.28 -9.56
N ILE A 93 2.90 2.27 -8.79
CA ILE A 93 1.58 1.93 -9.32
C ILE A 93 1.15 3.04 -10.29
N GLY A 94 0.94 2.67 -11.55
CA GLY A 94 0.29 3.54 -12.53
C GLY A 94 -1.20 3.67 -12.24
N SER A 95 -1.92 4.37 -13.11
CA SER A 95 -3.39 4.31 -13.10
C SER A 95 -3.87 2.86 -13.25
N LEU A 96 -4.95 2.49 -12.55
CA LEU A 96 -5.56 1.16 -12.65
C LEU A 96 -6.04 0.87 -14.08
N GLN A 97 -6.51 1.91 -14.77
CA GLN A 97 -6.90 1.88 -16.17
C GLN A 97 -5.86 2.59 -17.04
N PRO A 98 -5.61 2.12 -18.27
CA PRO A 98 -4.80 2.87 -19.21
C PRO A 98 -5.44 4.24 -19.48
N LEU A 99 -4.61 5.22 -19.82
CA LEU A 99 -5.10 6.51 -20.32
C LEU A 99 -5.81 6.30 -21.67
N TRP A 100 -6.67 7.24 -22.05
CA TRP A 100 -7.34 7.19 -23.35
C TRP A 100 -6.31 7.06 -24.49
N ASN A 101 -6.53 6.09 -25.37
CA ASN A 101 -5.65 5.73 -26.50
C ASN A 101 -4.23 5.26 -26.10
N GLU A 102 -3.98 4.92 -24.84
CA GLU A 102 -2.76 4.23 -24.46
C GLU A 102 -2.98 2.72 -24.34
N GLU A 103 -1.98 1.96 -24.75
CA GLU A 103 -1.95 0.53 -24.48
C GLU A 103 -1.80 0.28 -22.96
N PRO A 104 -2.48 -0.76 -22.42
CA PRO A 104 -2.19 -1.28 -21.10
C PRO A 104 -0.69 -1.48 -20.87
N LYS A 105 -0.17 -0.88 -19.81
CA LYS A 105 1.21 -1.05 -19.34
C LYS A 105 1.14 -1.53 -17.89
N PHE A 106 2.15 -2.31 -17.46
CA PHE A 106 2.24 -2.94 -16.14
C PHE A 106 1.27 -4.12 -15.91
N LEU A 107 1.46 -4.85 -14.80
CA LEU A 107 0.59 -5.94 -14.39
C LEU A 107 -0.79 -5.38 -14.01
N GLN A 108 -1.80 -5.63 -14.85
CA GLN A 108 -3.20 -5.36 -14.53
C GLN A 108 -3.77 -6.62 -13.89
N ILE A 109 -4.08 -6.56 -12.60
CA ILE A 109 -4.77 -7.66 -11.91
C ILE A 109 -6.26 -7.49 -12.18
N TYR A 110 -6.80 -8.35 -13.04
CA TYR A 110 -8.23 -8.43 -13.28
C TYR A 110 -8.86 -9.30 -12.19
N PHE A 111 -9.72 -8.72 -11.38
CA PHE A 111 -10.63 -9.48 -10.54
C PHE A 111 -11.86 -9.82 -11.39
N VAL A 112 -12.01 -11.08 -11.75
CA VAL A 112 -13.28 -11.59 -12.29
C VAL A 112 -14.12 -11.96 -11.08
N GLY A 113 -15.16 -11.17 -10.81
CA GLY A 113 -16.22 -11.56 -9.89
C GLY A 113 -17.23 -12.42 -10.65
N ASP A 114 -17.83 -13.38 -9.96
CA ASP A 114 -19.05 -14.05 -10.42
C ASP A 114 -20.25 -13.07 -10.43
#